data_AF-A0A8X6G6V8-F1
#
_entry.id   AF-A0A8X6G6V8-F1
#
_cell.length_a   1.000
_cell.length_b   1.000
_cell.length_c   1.000
_cell.angle_alpha   90.00
_cell.angle_beta   90.00
_cell.angle_gamma   90.00
#
_symmetry.space_group_name_H-M   'P 1'
#
loop_
_entity.id
_entity.type
_entity.pdbx_description
1 polymer ?
#
loop_
_entity_poly.entity_id
_entity_poly.type
_entity_poly.pdbx_seq_one_letter_code
_entity_poly.pdbx_strand_id
1 'polypeptide(L)'
;MTWDSDYLKELKPPADVLLTSCKFSLFEDISKCSNNYTKLLHILRYIFRFIKNCRNPSVKSSGQLDYSEVNEAELCLIKKLQASTFKEEIDALAKGGCISKKVKPNKFGSSSAENWFHLW
;
A
#
# COMPACT_ATOMS: atom_id res chain seq x y z
N MET A 1 -35.80 -15.89 28.62
CA MET A 1 -35.53 -14.79 27.65
C MET A 1 -34.97 -15.42 26.39
N THR A 2 -35.86 -15.78 25.47
CA THR A 2 -35.51 -16.28 24.14
C THR A 2 -35.16 -15.07 23.29
N TRP A 3 -33.87 -14.82 23.10
CA TRP A 3 -33.42 -13.76 22.22
C TRP A 3 -34.01 -13.98 20.82
N ASP A 4 -34.59 -12.90 20.27
CA ASP A 4 -35.34 -12.84 19.03
C ASP A 4 -34.57 -13.44 17.84
N SER A 5 -34.98 -14.63 17.43
CA SER A 5 -34.60 -15.21 16.14
C SER A 5 -35.00 -14.31 14.97
N ASP A 6 -36.04 -13.49 15.17
CA ASP A 6 -36.52 -12.55 14.17
C ASP A 6 -35.61 -11.32 14.04
N TYR A 7 -34.96 -10.89 15.13
CA TYR A 7 -33.97 -9.80 15.09
C TYR A 7 -32.74 -10.16 14.25
N LEU A 8 -32.31 -11.43 14.31
CA LEU A 8 -31.20 -11.92 13.49
C LEU A 8 -31.52 -11.93 11.98
N LYS A 9 -32.80 -11.96 11.60
CA LYS A 9 -33.23 -11.88 10.18
C LYS A 9 -33.24 -10.44 9.65
N GLU A 10 -33.34 -9.45 10.54
CA GLU A 10 -33.29 -8.02 10.19
C GLU A 10 -31.86 -7.49 10.10
N LEU A 11 -30.88 -8.22 10.67
CA LEU A 11 -29.48 -7.89 10.48
C LEU A 11 -29.15 -8.03 9.00
N LYS A 12 -28.82 -6.88 8.38
CA LYS A 12 -28.21 -6.84 7.06
C LYS A 12 -27.07 -7.86 7.06
N PRO A 13 -27.06 -8.85 6.14
CA PRO A 13 -25.98 -9.83 6.10
C PRO A 13 -24.67 -9.05 6.10
N PRO A 14 -23.67 -9.48 6.88
CA PRO A 14 -22.40 -8.79 6.93
C PRO A 14 -21.97 -8.65 5.48
N ALA A 15 -22.04 -7.41 4.97
CA ALA A 15 -21.56 -7.16 3.64
C ALA A 15 -20.11 -7.60 3.72
N ASP A 16 -19.72 -8.54 2.87
CA ASP A 16 -18.31 -8.79 2.64
C ASP A 16 -17.75 -7.45 2.20
N VAL A 17 -17.21 -6.70 3.17
CA VAL A 17 -16.43 -5.51 2.92
C VAL A 17 -15.27 -6.10 2.17
N LEU A 18 -15.35 -6.08 0.84
CA LEU A 18 -14.32 -6.59 -0.04
C LEU A 18 -13.12 -5.69 0.22
N LEU A 19 -12.35 -6.12 1.21
CA LEU A 19 -11.21 -5.40 1.74
C LEU A 19 -10.05 -5.75 0.82
N THR A 20 -10.22 -5.33 -0.43
CA THR A 20 -9.32 -5.66 -1.51
C THR A 20 -7.94 -5.24 -1.08
N SER A 21 -7.04 -6.23 -0.91
CA SER A 21 -5.59 -6.07 -0.86
C SER A 21 -5.25 -4.89 -1.75
N CYS A 22 -4.83 -3.77 -1.15
CA CYS A 22 -4.77 -2.44 -1.77
C CYS A 22 -4.50 -2.56 -3.28
N LYS A 23 -5.57 -2.54 -4.08
CA LYS A 23 -5.45 -2.82 -5.51
C LYS A 23 -4.68 -1.65 -6.10
N PHE A 24 -3.71 -1.94 -6.97
CA PHE A 24 -2.91 -0.95 -7.67
C PHE A 24 -3.78 0.13 -8.34
N SER A 25 -4.99 -0.23 -8.76
CA SER A 25 -6.01 0.70 -9.28
C SER A 25 -6.38 1.83 -8.31
N LEU A 26 -6.57 1.54 -7.02
CA LEU A 26 -6.90 2.57 -6.02
C LEU A 26 -5.75 3.58 -5.91
N PHE A 27 -4.50 3.10 -5.96
CA PHE A 27 -3.34 3.96 -5.89
C PHE A 27 -3.23 4.88 -7.12
N GLU A 28 -3.38 4.33 -8.33
CA GLU A 28 -3.38 5.11 -9.57
C GLU A 28 -4.51 6.15 -9.57
N ASP A 29 -5.68 5.80 -9.05
CA ASP A 29 -6.83 6.70 -9.01
C ASP A 29 -6.62 7.84 -8.01
N ILE A 30 -6.09 7.58 -6.80
CA ILE A 30 -5.80 8.66 -5.85
C ILE A 30 -4.62 9.52 -6.34
N SER A 31 -3.63 8.93 -7.02
CA SER A 31 -2.50 9.66 -7.59
C SER A 31 -2.92 10.65 -8.68
N LYS A 32 -3.95 10.33 -9.46
CA LYS A 32 -4.53 11.27 -10.44
C LYS A 32 -5.24 12.46 -9.78
N CYS A 33 -5.73 12.30 -8.55
CA CYS A 33 -6.48 13.34 -7.84
C CYS A 33 -5.60 14.30 -7.03
N SER A 34 -4.35 13.96 -6.75
CA SER A 34 -3.47 14.74 -5.86
C SER A 34 -2.05 14.86 -6.41
N ASN A 35 -1.58 16.10 -6.59
CA ASN A 35 -0.17 16.38 -6.91
C ASN A 35 0.75 16.38 -5.69
N ASN A 36 0.20 16.22 -4.48
CA ASN A 36 0.96 16.28 -3.24
C ASN A 36 1.18 14.86 -2.70
N TYR A 37 2.39 14.37 -2.92
CA TYR A 37 2.84 13.05 -2.46
C TYR A 37 2.66 12.87 -0.95
N THR A 38 3.01 13.88 -0.14
CA THR A 38 2.90 13.79 1.32
C THR A 38 1.46 13.64 1.78
N LYS A 39 0.51 14.35 1.16
CA LYS A 39 -0.93 14.21 1.43
C LYS A 39 -1.44 12.83 1.02
N LEU A 40 -1.02 12.35 -0.15
CA LEU A 40 -1.36 11.01 -0.65
C LEU A 40 -0.89 9.91 0.31
N LEU A 41 0.38 9.97 0.72
CA LEU A 41 0.95 9.03 1.67
C LEU A 41 0.22 9.06 3.02
N HIS A 42 -0.17 10.25 3.48
CA HIS A 42 -0.94 10.39 4.71
C HIS A 42 -2.31 9.71 4.61
N ILE A 43 -3.02 9.89 3.49
CA ILE A 43 -4.31 9.21 3.23
C ILE A 43 -4.11 7.69 3.19
N LEU A 44 -3.10 7.21 2.47
CA LEU A 44 -2.79 5.78 2.36
C LEU A 44 -2.53 5.12 3.72
N ARG A 45 -1.81 5.79 4.62
CA ARG A 45 -1.58 5.30 6.00
C ARG A 45 -2.89 5.03 6.74
N TYR A 46 -3.85 5.94 6.66
CA TYR A 46 -5.15 5.74 7.30
C TYR A 46 -6.01 4.69 6.60
N ILE A 47 -5.93 4.56 5.27
CA ILE A 47 -6.58 3.47 4.54
C ILE A 47 -6.03 2.12 5.01
N PHE A 48 -4.72 1.99 5.20
CA PHE A 48 -4.11 0.74 5.66
C PHE A 48 -4.52 0.40 7.08
N ARG A 49 -4.52 1.38 7.99
CA ARG A 49 -5.07 1.21 9.34
C ARG A 49 -6.54 0.81 9.32
N PHE A 50 -7.36 1.45 8.48
CA PHE A 50 -8.77 1.11 8.33
C PHE A 50 -8.93 -0.35 7.91
N ILE A 51 -8.18 -0.78 6.89
CA ILE A 51 -8.13 -2.18 6.44
C ILE A 51 -7.72 -3.11 7.60
N LYS A 52 -6.63 -2.79 8.30
CA LYS A 52 -6.13 -3.59 9.43
C LYS A 52 -7.19 -3.71 10.55
N ASN A 53 -7.89 -2.63 10.87
CA ASN A 53 -8.96 -2.59 11.86
C ASN A 53 -10.20 -3.38 11.41
N CYS A 54 -10.54 -3.35 10.12
CA CYS A 54 -11.61 -4.18 9.56
C CYS A 54 -11.26 -5.67 9.65
N ARG A 55 -10.00 -6.05 9.40
CA ARG A 55 -9.53 -7.45 9.52
C ARG A 55 -9.42 -7.93 10.98
N ASN A 56 -9.12 -7.02 11.90
CA ASN A 56 -8.90 -7.33 13.32
C ASN A 56 -9.89 -6.55 14.21
N PRO A 57 -11.19 -6.89 14.17
CA PRO A 57 -12.22 -6.10 14.86
C PRO A 57 -12.07 -6.11 16.39
N SER A 58 -11.40 -7.11 16.96
CA SER A 58 -11.12 -7.23 18.40
C SER A 58 -9.95 -6.37 18.88
N VAL A 59 -9.03 -5.97 17.99
CA VAL A 59 -7.83 -5.20 18.31
C VAL A 59 -7.70 -4.07 17.29
N LYS A 60 -8.38 -2.96 17.58
CA LYS A 60 -8.39 -1.78 16.70
C LYS A 60 -7.35 -0.77 17.14
N SER A 61 -6.56 -0.29 16.20
CA SER A 61 -5.67 0.85 16.39
C SER A 61 -6.47 2.16 16.26
N SER A 62 -6.27 3.09 17.19
CA SER A 62 -6.85 4.43 17.18
C SER A 62 -5.81 5.47 17.60
N GLY A 63 -6.10 6.76 17.40
CA GLY A 63 -5.16 7.84 17.74
C GLY A 63 -4.08 8.08 16.67
N GLN A 64 -2.91 8.56 17.10
CA GLN A 64 -1.79 8.84 16.19
C GLN A 64 -1.30 7.58 15.49
N LEU A 65 -0.80 7.73 14.26
CA LEU A 65 -0.17 6.64 13.52
C LEU A 65 1.10 6.18 14.22
N ASP A 66 1.22 4.87 14.40
CA ASP A 66 2.46 4.31 14.93
C ASP A 66 3.54 4.30 13.82
N TYR A 67 4.80 4.19 14.24
CA TYR A 67 5.93 4.16 13.29
C TYR A 67 5.84 2.98 12.30
N SER A 68 5.31 1.84 12.73
CA SER A 68 5.20 0.66 11.88
C SER A 68 4.17 0.86 10.77
N GLU A 69 3.03 1.47 11.05
CA GLU A 69 1.99 1.80 10.07
C GLU A 69 2.48 2.87 9.08
N VAL A 70 3.23 3.85 9.58
CA VAL A 70 3.88 4.87 8.77
C VAL A 70 4.84 4.23 7.76
N ASN A 71 5.72 3.36 8.25
CA ASN A 71 6.74 2.69 7.46
C ASN A 71 6.14 1.67 6.48
N GLU A 72 5.14 0.90 6.91
CA GLU A 72 4.45 -0.09 6.07
C GLU A 72 3.78 0.57 4.86
N ALA A 73 3.09 1.69 5.08
CA ALA A 73 2.44 2.43 4.00
C ALA A 73 3.45 2.97 2.98
N GLU A 74 4.57 3.51 3.47
CA GLU A 74 5.63 4.07 2.63
C GLU A 74 6.38 3.00 1.84
N LEU A 75 6.75 1.89 2.48
CA LEU A 75 7.38 0.75 1.81
C LEU A 75 6.46 0.13 0.76
N CYS A 76 5.18 -0.03 1.07
CA CYS A 76 4.21 -0.54 0.11
C CYS A 76 4.13 0.37 -1.12
N LEU A 77 4.04 1.69 -0.90
CA LEU A 77 3.98 2.68 -1.95
C LEU A 77 5.22 2.64 -2.86
N ILE A 78 6.42 2.68 -2.27
CA ILE A 78 7.69 2.62 -3.00
C ILE A 78 7.77 1.34 -3.82
N LYS A 79 7.44 0.18 -3.24
CA LYS A 79 7.46 -1.11 -3.93
C LYS A 79 6.50 -1.13 -5.12
N LYS A 80 5.30 -0.56 -4.98
CA LYS A 80 4.31 -0.49 -6.07
C LYS A 80 4.77 0.43 -7.20
N LEU A 81 5.30 1.61 -6.86
CA LEU A 81 5.84 2.56 -7.85
C LEU A 81 7.06 2.00 -8.59
N GLN A 82 7.95 1.32 -7.88
CA GLN A 82 9.09 0.65 -8.49
C GLN A 82 8.64 -0.47 -9.43
N ALA A 83 7.70 -1.31 -9.00
CA ALA A 83 7.18 -2.40 -9.81
C ALA A 83 6.44 -1.93 -11.07
N SER A 84 5.82 -0.74 -11.04
CA SER A 84 5.18 -0.16 -12.22
C SER A 84 6.16 0.56 -13.14
N THR A 85 7.12 1.28 -12.57
CA THR A 85 8.06 2.13 -13.34
C THR A 85 9.22 1.34 -13.92
N PHE A 86 9.77 0.40 -13.14
CA PHE A 86 10.97 -0.37 -13.48
C PHE A 86 10.65 -1.84 -13.73
N LYS A 87 9.46 -2.11 -14.27
CA LYS A 87 8.96 -3.48 -14.44
C LYS A 87 9.95 -4.33 -15.22
N GLU A 88 10.47 -3.80 -16.33
CA GLU A 88 11.38 -4.51 -17.23
C GLU A 88 12.74 -4.77 -16.56
N GLU A 89 13.26 -3.80 -15.83
CA GLU A 89 14.52 -3.92 -15.10
C GLU A 89 14.40 -4.89 -13.93
N ILE A 90 13.30 -4.84 -13.18
CA ILE A 90 13.00 -5.80 -12.09
C ILE A 90 12.85 -7.21 -12.67
N ASP A 91 12.08 -7.38 -13.76
CA ASP A 91 11.88 -8.67 -14.41
C ASP A 91 13.20 -9.21 -15.01
N ALA A 92 14.09 -8.33 -15.51
CA ALA A 92 15.41 -8.70 -16.01
C ALA A 92 16.35 -9.13 -14.86
N LEU A 93 16.40 -8.36 -13.77
CA LEU A 93 17.18 -8.67 -12.58
C LEU A 93 16.73 -9.98 -11.93
N ALA A 94 15.42 -10.20 -11.81
CA ALA A 94 14.85 -11.42 -11.24
C ALA A 94 15.22 -12.69 -12.05
N LYS A 95 15.52 -12.54 -13.34
CA LYS A 95 15.95 -13.62 -14.24
C LYS A 95 17.47 -13.78 -14.31
N GLY A 96 18.24 -13.02 -13.51
CA GLY A 96 19.71 -13.03 -13.56
C GLY A 96 20.29 -12.32 -14.80
N GLY A 97 19.49 -11.53 -15.51
CA GLY A 97 19.92 -10.75 -16.66
C GLY A 97 20.58 -9.43 -16.28
N CYS A 98 21.27 -8.81 -17.25
CA CYS A 98 21.90 -7.50 -17.09
C CYS A 98 20.93 -6.37 -17.46
N ILE A 99 20.88 -5.30 -16.67
CA ILE A 99 20.15 -4.08 -17.02
C ILE A 99 20.89 -3.41 -18.19
N SER A 100 20.29 -3.42 -19.39
CA SER A 100 20.89 -2.75 -20.55
C SER A 100 20.83 -1.23 -20.35
N LYS A 101 21.98 -0.56 -20.40
CA LYS A 101 22.12 0.89 -20.16
C LYS A 101 21.43 1.70 -21.26
N LYS A 102 20.10 1.84 -21.22
CA LYS A 102 19.34 2.80 -22.02
C LYS A 102 18.47 3.74 -21.20
N VAL A 103 18.63 3.77 -19.88
CA VAL A 103 18.04 4.80 -19.04
C VAL A 103 18.98 6.01 -19.06
N LYS A 104 18.63 7.07 -19.80
CA LYS A 104 19.14 8.40 -19.46
C LYS A 104 18.55 8.72 -18.09
N PRO A 105 19.35 8.86 -17.02
CA PRO A 105 18.80 9.24 -15.73
C PRO A 105 18.17 10.62 -15.92
N ASN A 106 16.84 10.69 -15.80
CA ASN A 106 16.23 11.97 -15.47
C ASN A 106 16.90 12.43 -14.17
N LYS A 107 17.47 13.63 -14.22
CA LYS A 107 18.37 14.20 -13.20
C LYS A 107 17.68 14.25 -11.84
N PHE A 108 17.67 13.14 -11.11
CA PHE A 108 17.53 13.14 -9.66
C PHE A 108 18.92 12.93 -9.08
N GLY A 109 19.29 13.89 -8.23
CA GLY A 109 20.65 14.22 -7.84
C GLY A 109 21.51 13.02 -7.49
N SER A 110 22.74 13.09 -8.00
CA SER A 110 23.90 12.41 -7.46
C SER A 110 23.97 12.55 -5.94
N SER A 111 23.90 11.45 -5.20
CA SER A 111 24.93 11.06 -4.22
C SER A 111 24.53 9.76 -3.51
N SER A 112 25.54 8.91 -3.31
CA SER A 112 25.54 7.72 -2.45
C SER A 112 24.80 6.49 -2.95
N ALA A 113 25.42 5.81 -3.91
CA ALA A 113 25.08 4.45 -4.31
C ALA A 113 25.75 3.43 -3.37
N GLU A 114 25.27 3.27 -2.14
CA GLU A 114 25.61 2.09 -1.32
C GLU A 114 24.39 1.64 -0.50
N ASN A 115 24.12 0.34 -0.52
CA ASN A 115 23.10 -0.40 0.25
C ASN A 115 21.63 -0.37 -0.19
N TRP A 116 21.36 -0.82 -1.42
CA TRP A 116 20.01 -1.21 -1.85
C TRP A 116 19.68 -2.70 -1.63
N PHE A 117 20.66 -3.54 -1.29
CA PHE A 117 20.50 -5.00 -1.20
C PHE A 117 19.99 -5.52 0.16
N HIS A 118 19.81 -4.68 1.18
CA HIS A 118 19.45 -5.13 2.54
C HIS A 118 17.95 -4.98 2.89
N LEU A 119 17.06 -4.73 1.92
CA LEU A 119 15.61 -4.60 2.16
C LEU A 119 14.75 -5.66 1.44
N TRP A 120 15.33 -6.82 1.14
CA TRP A 120 14.62 -8.02 0.68
C TRP A 120 14.73 -9.15 1.69
#